data_AF-A0A2N3QQ37-F1
#
_entry.id   AF-A0A2N3QQ37-F1
#
_cell.length_a   1.000
_cell.length_b   1.000
_cell.length_c   1.000
_cell.angle_alpha   90.00
_cell.angle_beta   90.00
_cell.angle_gamma   90.00
#
_symmetry.space_group_name_H-M   'P 1'
#
loop_
_entity.id
_entity.type
_entity.pdbx_description
1 polymer ?
#
loop_
_entity_poly.entity_id
_entity_poly.type
_entity_poly.pdbx_seq_one_letter_code
_entity_poly.pdbx_strand_id
1 'polypeptide(L)'
;AMAAWLGAYNAWELRHKDFLEQKSIWSDGSENDLHQRLVKARDTMRRRIRERTMFTFMDPGLGIGTPVPTTNNAIESANARIREMPGNHRGLCLIRRIKAVCWWCHQHTEHPESAAWLARHAWRDEQIEHLYRQAWERSDEGRQQVFGLPARYGTGIDWNESHTSTPWRNTD
;
A
#
# COMPACT_ATOMS: atom_id res chain seq x y z
N ALA A 1 28.48 15.02 -7.49
CA ALA A 1 27.32 15.20 -6.58
C ALA A 1 27.14 14.00 -5.64
N MET A 2 26.85 12.79 -6.13
CA MET A 2 26.63 11.59 -5.30
C MET A 2 27.78 11.28 -4.33
N ALA A 3 29.02 11.23 -4.84
CA ALA A 3 30.20 10.94 -4.01
C ALA A 3 30.41 11.98 -2.89
N ALA A 4 30.19 13.26 -3.19
CA ALA A 4 30.30 14.34 -2.21
C ALA A 4 29.21 14.22 -1.12
N TRP A 5 27.98 13.87 -1.51
CA TRP A 5 26.90 13.61 -0.55
C TRP A 5 27.22 12.42 0.37
N LEU A 6 27.70 11.31 -0.20
CA LEU A 6 28.11 10.13 0.58
C LEU A 6 29.23 10.46 1.57
N GLY A 7 30.21 11.25 1.15
CA GLY A 7 31.27 11.75 2.03
C GLY A 7 30.71 12.60 3.18
N ALA A 8 29.81 13.53 2.88
CA ALA A 8 29.17 14.37 3.91
C ALA A 8 28.31 13.55 4.89
N TYR A 9 27.56 12.57 4.39
CA TYR A 9 26.76 11.67 5.22
C TYR A 9 27.63 10.84 6.15
N ASN A 10 28.72 10.24 5.65
CA ASN A 10 29.65 9.48 6.48
C ASN A 10 30.32 10.36 7.55
N ALA A 11 30.69 11.60 7.20
CA ALA A 11 31.25 12.55 8.16
C ALA A 11 30.24 12.95 9.25
N TRP A 12 28.96 13.13 8.89
CA TRP A 12 27.88 13.38 9.85
C TRP A 12 27.68 12.18 10.78
N GLU A 13 27.61 10.97 10.23
CA GLU A 13 27.42 9.75 11.02
C GLU A 13 28.57 9.53 12.02
N LEU A 14 29.81 9.77 11.59
CA LEU A 14 30.98 9.69 12.45
C LEU A 14 30.92 10.74 13.57
N ARG A 15 30.58 11.99 13.23
CA ARG A 15 30.49 13.09 14.20
C ARG A 15 29.45 12.85 15.28
N HIS A 16 28.32 12.23 14.92
CA HIS A 16 27.18 12.04 15.82
C HIS A 16 27.05 10.60 16.33
N LYS A 17 28.09 9.76 16.17
CA LYS A 17 28.06 8.35 16.56
C LYS A 17 27.62 8.16 18.02
N ASP A 18 28.35 8.77 18.95
CA ASP A 18 28.11 8.59 20.39
C ASP A 18 26.71 9.09 20.79
N PHE A 19 26.26 10.18 20.16
CA PHE A 19 24.90 10.70 20.36
C PHE A 19 23.84 9.69 19.90
N LEU A 20 24.00 9.09 18.72
CA LEU A 20 23.06 8.12 18.15
C LEU A 20 23.08 6.77 18.88
N GLU A 21 24.18 6.44 19.57
CA GLU A 21 24.33 5.21 20.36
C GLU A 21 23.79 5.34 21.80
N GLN A 22 23.36 6.53 22.21
CA GLN A 22 22.73 6.73 23.52
C GLN A 22 21.48 5.85 23.69
N LYS A 23 21.36 5.23 24.85
CA LYS A 23 20.28 4.30 25.21
C LYS A 23 19.47 4.83 26.39
N SER A 24 18.19 4.47 26.42
CA SER A 24 17.28 4.71 27.53
C SER A 24 16.75 3.38 28.05
N ILE A 25 16.70 3.25 29.37
CA ILE A 25 16.06 2.11 30.05
C ILE A 25 14.61 2.48 30.34
N TRP A 26 13.69 1.60 29.94
CA TRP A 26 12.26 1.76 30.10
C TRP A 26 11.82 1.19 31.46
N SER A 27 10.59 1.49 31.87
CA SER A 27 10.03 1.02 33.14
C SER A 27 9.94 -0.51 33.26
N ASP A 28 9.95 -1.22 32.13
CA ASP A 28 9.97 -2.68 32.04
C ASP A 28 11.40 -3.29 32.05
N GLY A 29 12.43 -2.45 32.18
CA GLY A 29 13.84 -2.85 32.14
C GLY A 29 14.40 -3.03 30.73
N SER A 30 13.61 -2.79 29.68
CA SER A 30 14.09 -2.86 28.30
C SER A 30 14.98 -1.67 27.94
N GLU A 31 16.02 -1.94 27.15
CA GLU A 31 16.94 -0.92 26.64
C GLU A 31 16.58 -0.58 25.20
N ASN A 32 16.34 0.69 24.92
CA ASN A 32 16.04 1.18 23.58
C ASN A 32 16.93 2.37 23.22
N ASP A 33 17.07 2.65 21.93
CA ASP A 33 17.72 3.87 21.47
C ASP A 33 17.02 5.10 22.06
N LEU A 34 17.79 6.02 22.65
CA LEU A 34 17.26 7.27 23.16
C LEU A 34 16.69 8.12 22.00
N HIS A 35 17.36 8.10 20.85
CA HIS A 35 17.01 8.88 19.66
C HIS A 35 16.41 8.01 18.54
N GLN A 36 15.39 7.20 18.87
CA GLN A 36 14.85 6.18 17.95
C GLN A 36 14.55 6.69 16.54
N ARG A 37 13.99 7.90 16.41
CA ARG A 37 13.64 8.47 15.09
C ARG A 37 14.88 8.72 14.23
N LEU A 38 15.95 9.23 14.83
CA LEU A 38 17.20 9.51 14.13
C LEU A 38 17.96 8.22 13.82
N VAL A 39 17.97 7.26 14.75
CA VAL A 39 18.55 5.93 14.54
C VAL A 39 17.86 5.20 13.37
N LYS A 40 16.51 5.18 13.35
CA LYS A 40 15.75 4.60 12.24
C LYS A 40 16.03 5.29 10.90
N ALA A 41 16.16 6.62 10.90
CA ALA A 41 16.51 7.38 9.69
C ALA A 41 17.91 7.01 9.18
N ARG A 42 18.91 6.97 10.08
CA ARG A 42 20.28 6.52 9.78
C ARG A 42 20.28 5.11 9.19
N ASP A 43 19.59 4.18 9.84
CA ASP A 43 19.57 2.78 9.41
C ASP A 43 18.88 2.61 8.06
N THR A 44 17.83 3.40 7.81
CA THR A 44 17.20 3.47 6.48
C THR A 44 18.19 3.95 5.43
N MET A 45 18.92 5.02 5.69
CA MET A 45 19.95 5.55 4.76
C MET A 45 21.06 4.52 4.52
N ARG A 46 21.64 3.93 5.58
CA ARG A 46 22.64 2.85 5.49
C ARG A 46 22.15 1.70 4.61
N ARG A 47 20.91 1.28 4.82
CA ARG A 47 20.29 0.21 4.04
C ARG A 47 20.18 0.60 2.55
N ARG A 48 19.71 1.80 2.22
CA ARG A 48 19.60 2.28 0.83
C ARG A 48 20.95 2.44 0.14
N ILE A 49 21.98 2.87 0.88
CA ILE A 49 23.36 2.94 0.38
C ILE A 49 23.87 1.53 0.05
N ARG A 50 23.70 0.58 0.98
CA ARG A 50 24.12 -0.82 0.79
C ARG A 50 23.39 -1.50 -0.38
N GLU A 51 22.09 -1.25 -0.49
CA GLU A 51 21.24 -1.74 -1.60
C GLU A 51 21.51 -1.00 -2.93
N ARG A 52 22.35 0.05 -2.94
CA ARG A 52 22.60 0.92 -4.11
C ARG A 52 21.34 1.56 -4.69
N THR A 53 20.32 1.78 -3.86
CA THR A 53 19.01 2.33 -4.27
C THR A 53 18.84 3.81 -3.96
N MET A 54 19.76 4.41 -3.21
CA MET A 54 19.60 5.79 -2.75
C MET A 54 19.66 6.83 -3.88
N PHE A 55 20.47 6.57 -4.91
CA PHE A 55 20.66 7.47 -6.05
C PHE A 55 20.25 6.83 -7.37
N THR A 56 19.30 5.88 -7.35
CA THR A 56 18.87 5.15 -8.55
C THR A 56 18.58 6.10 -9.71
N PHE A 57 17.87 7.20 -9.47
CA PHE A 57 17.50 8.18 -10.51
C PHE A 57 18.63 9.12 -10.97
N MET A 58 19.80 9.06 -10.34
CA MET A 58 21.01 9.80 -10.75
C MET A 58 22.03 8.90 -11.46
N ASP A 59 21.68 7.63 -11.72
CA ASP A 59 22.55 6.69 -12.42
C ASP A 59 22.69 7.08 -13.90
N PRO A 60 23.91 7.45 -14.38
CA PRO A 60 24.14 7.75 -15.79
C PRO A 60 23.82 6.57 -16.73
N GLY A 61 23.82 5.34 -16.20
CA GLY A 61 23.50 4.11 -16.95
C GLY A 61 22.01 3.90 -17.23
N LEU A 62 21.12 4.75 -16.68
CA LEU A 62 19.68 4.66 -16.95
C LEU A 62 19.30 5.00 -18.40
N GLY A 63 20.22 5.59 -19.19
CA GLY A 63 19.95 5.96 -20.59
C GLY A 63 18.89 7.05 -20.76
N ILE A 64 18.47 7.69 -19.67
CA ILE A 64 17.48 8.77 -19.69
C ILE A 64 18.24 10.07 -19.97
N GLY A 65 18.10 10.59 -21.19
CA GLY A 65 18.71 11.85 -21.62
C GLY A 65 18.16 13.11 -20.95
N THR A 66 17.17 12.95 -20.06
CA THR A 66 16.54 14.01 -19.29
C THR A 66 16.61 13.69 -17.79
N PRO A 67 16.77 14.70 -16.91
CA PRO A 67 16.71 14.48 -15.48
C PRO A 67 15.37 13.85 -15.09
N VAL A 68 15.40 12.72 -14.37
CA VAL A 68 14.18 12.12 -13.84
C VAL A 68 13.50 13.15 -12.92
N PRO A 69 12.22 13.47 -13.13
CA PRO A 69 11.53 14.45 -12.29
C PRO A 69 11.61 14.06 -10.81
N THR A 70 12.07 14.97 -9.96
CA THR A 70 12.22 14.76 -8.51
C THR A 70 10.89 14.54 -7.79
N THR A 71 9.79 14.97 -8.40
CA THR A 71 8.45 14.84 -7.85
C THR A 71 7.74 13.61 -8.41
N ASN A 72 7.54 12.61 -7.54
CA ASN A 72 6.66 11.48 -7.78
C ASN A 72 5.17 11.88 -7.87
N ASN A 73 4.85 13.18 -7.87
CA ASN A 73 3.49 13.72 -7.78
C ASN A 73 2.56 13.16 -8.85
N ALA A 74 3.04 12.91 -10.07
CA ALA A 74 2.22 12.29 -11.12
C ALA A 74 1.78 10.87 -10.74
N ILE A 75 2.70 10.03 -10.27
CA ILE A 75 2.39 8.66 -9.85
C ILE A 75 1.62 8.66 -8.52
N GLU A 76 1.98 9.50 -7.56
CA GLU A 76 1.27 9.60 -6.28
C GLU A 76 -0.15 10.13 -6.45
N SER A 77 -0.37 11.11 -7.32
CA SER A 77 -1.72 11.62 -7.63
C SER A 77 -2.57 10.56 -8.35
N ALA A 78 -1.99 9.78 -9.28
CA ALA A 78 -2.67 8.64 -9.89
C ALA A 78 -3.01 7.56 -8.85
N ASN A 79 -2.05 7.21 -7.98
CA ASN A 79 -2.26 6.23 -6.91
C ASN A 79 -3.32 6.68 -5.90
N ALA A 80 -3.38 7.98 -5.58
CA ALA A 80 -4.43 8.53 -4.72
C ALA A 80 -5.82 8.30 -5.33
N ARG A 81 -6.01 8.61 -6.62
CA ARG A 81 -7.27 8.37 -7.34
C ARG A 81 -7.64 6.89 -7.37
N ILE A 82 -6.68 5.99 -7.61
CA ILE A 82 -6.90 4.54 -7.56
C ILE A 82 -7.38 4.10 -6.16
N ARG A 83 -6.78 4.63 -5.08
CA ARG A 83 -7.17 4.31 -3.70
C ARG A 83 -8.56 4.84 -3.33
N GLU A 84 -8.99 5.95 -3.91
CA GLU A 84 -10.33 6.53 -3.71
C GLU A 84 -11.43 5.72 -4.41
N MET A 85 -11.13 5.06 -5.53
CA MET A 85 -12.11 4.34 -6.36
C MET A 85 -12.99 3.36 -5.57
N PRO A 86 -12.46 2.45 -4.72
CA PRO A 86 -13.30 1.58 -3.90
C PRO A 86 -14.16 2.36 -2.91
N GLY A 87 -13.71 3.53 -2.42
CA GLY A 87 -14.46 4.41 -1.52
C GLY A 87 -15.67 5.04 -2.23
N ASN A 88 -15.44 5.59 -3.41
CA ASN A 88 -16.48 6.22 -4.24
C ASN A 88 -17.57 5.23 -4.69
N HIS A 89 -17.26 3.93 -4.69
CA HIS A 89 -18.16 2.86 -5.10
C HIS A 89 -18.56 1.93 -3.94
N ARG A 90 -18.56 2.43 -2.68
CA ARG A 90 -18.90 1.63 -1.48
C ARG A 90 -20.24 0.90 -1.54
N GLY A 91 -21.21 1.39 -2.30
CA GLY A 91 -22.52 0.76 -2.51
C GLY A 91 -22.51 -0.45 -3.46
N LEU A 92 -21.38 -0.78 -4.08
CA LEU A 92 -21.22 -1.94 -4.94
C LEU A 92 -20.53 -3.09 -4.19
N CYS A 93 -20.82 -4.33 -4.58
CA CYS A 93 -20.08 -5.48 -4.06
C CYS A 93 -18.59 -5.39 -4.40
N LEU A 94 -17.75 -6.08 -3.63
CA LEU A 94 -16.28 -6.02 -3.75
C LEU A 94 -15.80 -6.29 -5.19
N ILE A 95 -16.36 -7.30 -5.85
CA ILE A 95 -16.02 -7.66 -7.23
C ILE A 95 -16.28 -6.49 -8.19
N ARG A 96 -17.44 -5.82 -8.05
CA ARG A 96 -17.78 -4.65 -8.88
C ARG A 96 -16.88 -3.45 -8.56
N ARG A 97 -16.47 -3.27 -7.30
CA ARG A 97 -15.49 -2.24 -6.91
C ARG A 97 -14.12 -2.50 -7.52
N ILE A 98 -13.67 -3.76 -7.55
CA ILE A 98 -12.43 -4.16 -8.22
C ILE A 98 -12.53 -3.90 -9.73
N LYS A 99 -13.63 -4.30 -10.37
CA LYS A 99 -13.87 -4.02 -11.80
C LYS A 99 -13.86 -2.52 -12.10
N ALA A 100 -14.45 -1.70 -11.23
CA ALA A 100 -14.42 -0.25 -11.37
C ALA A 100 -12.98 0.29 -11.34
N VAL A 101 -12.12 -0.21 -10.44
CA VAL A 101 -10.69 0.12 -10.42
C VAL A 101 -10.01 -0.31 -11.72
N CYS A 102 -10.21 -1.56 -12.17
CA CYS A 102 -9.61 -2.06 -13.42
C CYS A 102 -10.03 -1.21 -14.64
N TRP A 103 -11.32 -0.86 -14.73
CA TRP A 103 -11.84 -0.02 -15.80
C TRP A 103 -11.26 1.39 -15.73
N TRP A 104 -11.15 1.97 -14.54
CA TRP A 104 -10.52 3.27 -14.36
C TRP A 104 -9.06 3.25 -14.83
N CYS A 105 -8.28 2.25 -14.42
CA CYS A 105 -6.90 2.08 -14.87
C CYS A 105 -6.82 1.96 -16.39
N HIS A 106 -7.70 1.18 -17.00
CA HIS A 106 -7.78 1.04 -18.46
C HIS A 106 -8.09 2.37 -19.16
N GLN A 107 -9.03 3.17 -18.66
CA GLN A 107 -9.39 4.46 -19.26
C GLN A 107 -8.30 5.53 -19.09
N HIS A 108 -7.37 5.35 -18.16
CA HIS A 108 -6.28 6.28 -17.86
C HIS A 108 -4.91 5.81 -18.40
N THR A 109 -4.90 4.84 -19.33
CA THR A 109 -3.70 4.53 -20.12
C THR A 109 -3.53 5.54 -21.25
N GLU A 110 -2.34 5.59 -21.86
CA GLU A 110 -2.05 6.49 -22.99
C GLU A 110 -2.97 6.23 -24.20
N HIS A 111 -3.32 4.95 -24.40
CA HIS A 111 -4.17 4.49 -25.51
C HIS A 111 -5.22 3.51 -24.99
N PRO A 112 -6.36 4.00 -24.46
CA PRO A 112 -7.43 3.13 -23.99
C PRO A 112 -8.15 2.48 -25.18
N GLU A 113 -8.44 1.18 -25.06
CA GLU A 113 -9.25 0.46 -26.03
C GLU A 113 -10.74 0.87 -25.97
N SER A 114 -11.52 0.44 -26.96
CA SER A 114 -12.96 0.71 -26.97
C SER A 114 -13.70 0.05 -25.80
N ALA A 115 -14.86 0.61 -25.41
CA ALA A 115 -15.73 -0.01 -24.41
C ALA A 115 -16.15 -1.44 -24.79
N ALA A 116 -16.35 -1.73 -26.08
CA ALA A 116 -16.66 -3.06 -26.58
C ALA A 116 -15.48 -4.04 -26.45
N TRP A 117 -14.25 -3.56 -26.61
CA TRP A 117 -13.05 -4.36 -26.32
C TRP A 117 -12.97 -4.64 -24.82
N LEU A 118 -13.15 -3.63 -23.98
CA LEU A 118 -13.09 -3.76 -22.53
C LEU A 118 -14.17 -4.73 -22.01
N ALA A 119 -15.40 -4.66 -22.50
CA ALA A 119 -16.46 -5.59 -22.10
C ALA A 119 -16.13 -7.05 -22.44
N ARG A 120 -15.42 -7.30 -23.56
CA ARG A 120 -15.01 -8.64 -24.00
C ARG A 120 -13.79 -9.18 -23.25
N HIS A 121 -12.88 -8.30 -22.84
CA HIS A 121 -11.59 -8.67 -22.25
C HIS A 121 -11.48 -8.33 -20.76
N ALA A 122 -12.52 -7.75 -20.16
CA ALA A 122 -12.57 -7.49 -18.73
C ALA A 122 -12.45 -8.81 -17.96
N TRP A 123 -11.86 -8.69 -16.78
CA TRP A 123 -11.71 -9.80 -15.85
C TRP A 123 -13.07 -10.38 -15.51
N ARG A 124 -13.20 -11.71 -15.62
CA ARG A 124 -14.39 -12.42 -15.17
C ARG A 124 -14.43 -12.51 -13.66
N ASP A 125 -15.63 -12.65 -13.09
CA ASP A 125 -15.81 -12.68 -11.64
C ASP A 125 -15.03 -13.84 -11.01
N GLU A 126 -15.02 -15.02 -11.65
CA GLU A 126 -14.31 -16.20 -11.15
C GLU A 126 -12.80 -16.01 -11.12
N GLN A 127 -12.25 -15.24 -12.08
CA GLN A 127 -10.82 -14.92 -12.13
C GLN A 127 -10.43 -13.98 -11.00
N ILE A 128 -11.27 -12.98 -10.71
CA ILE A 128 -11.08 -12.04 -9.60
C ILE A 128 -11.15 -12.78 -8.26
N GLU A 129 -12.16 -13.63 -8.08
CA GLU A 129 -12.33 -14.45 -6.89
C GLU A 129 -11.15 -15.40 -6.67
N HIS A 130 -10.64 -16.02 -7.73
CA HIS A 130 -9.49 -16.91 -7.65
C HIS A 130 -8.23 -16.18 -7.19
N LEU A 131 -7.93 -15.01 -7.76
CA LEU A 131 -6.79 -14.19 -7.32
C LEU A 131 -6.93 -13.75 -5.86
N TYR A 132 -8.13 -13.37 -5.46
CA TYR A 132 -8.39 -12.97 -4.08
C TYR A 132 -8.18 -14.13 -3.11
N ARG A 133 -8.62 -15.33 -3.48
CA ARG A 133 -8.37 -16.56 -2.71
C ARG A 133 -6.87 -16.87 -2.60
N GLN A 134 -6.13 -16.79 -3.70
CA GLN A 134 -4.68 -16.99 -3.68
C GLN A 134 -3.96 -15.95 -2.80
N ALA A 135 -4.37 -14.69 -2.85
CA ALA A 135 -3.80 -13.63 -2.03
C ALA A 135 -4.07 -13.88 -0.53
N TRP A 136 -5.28 -14.35 -0.21
CA TRP A 136 -5.65 -14.75 1.15
C TRP A 136 -4.81 -15.92 1.66
N GLU A 137 -4.70 -17.01 0.89
CA GLU A 137 -3.91 -18.19 1.26
C GLU A 137 -2.44 -17.87 1.56
N ARG A 138 -1.91 -16.80 0.95
CA ARG A 138 -0.52 -16.35 1.15
C ARG A 138 -0.37 -15.35 2.31
N SER A 139 -1.45 -14.75 2.80
CA SER A 139 -1.45 -13.82 3.93
C SER A 139 -1.23 -14.54 5.27
N ASP A 140 -0.65 -13.85 6.25
CA ASP A 140 -0.48 -14.41 7.60
C ASP A 140 -1.84 -14.59 8.30
N GLU A 141 -2.84 -13.75 8.00
CA GLU A 141 -4.22 -13.91 8.50
C GLU A 141 -4.92 -15.16 7.92
N GLY A 142 -4.65 -15.50 6.66
CA GLY A 142 -5.18 -16.70 6.02
C GLY A 142 -4.67 -18.02 6.60
N ARG A 143 -3.53 -17.99 7.31
CA ARG A 143 -3.00 -19.17 8.04
C ARG A 143 -3.61 -19.36 9.43
N GLN A 144 -4.28 -18.35 9.99
CA GLN A 144 -4.72 -18.35 11.40
C GLN A 144 -6.24 -18.50 11.59
N GLN A 145 -7.07 -18.49 10.54
CA GLN A 145 -8.52 -18.71 10.66
C GLN A 145 -8.98 -20.03 10.02
N VAL A 146 -9.56 -20.91 10.85
CA VAL A 146 -10.12 -22.24 10.52
C VAL A 146 -11.46 -22.16 9.74
N PHE A 147 -12.03 -20.97 9.57
CA PHE A 147 -13.25 -20.77 8.79
C PHE A 147 -12.93 -20.02 7.50
N GLY A 148 -13.08 -20.72 6.38
CA GLY A 148 -12.68 -20.26 5.05
C GLY A 148 -13.27 -18.92 4.61
N LEU A 149 -12.44 -18.23 3.83
CA LEU A 149 -12.58 -16.90 3.24
C LEU A 149 -12.54 -15.72 4.24
N PRO A 150 -11.74 -14.66 3.98
CA PRO A 150 -11.77 -13.44 4.76
C PRO A 150 -13.20 -12.93 4.80
N ALA A 151 -13.63 -12.53 5.99
CA ALA A 151 -14.92 -11.90 6.31
C ALA A 151 -15.63 -11.41 5.05
N ARG A 152 -16.69 -12.15 4.69
CA ARG A 152 -17.64 -11.83 3.63
C ARG A 152 -17.77 -10.32 3.53
N TYR A 153 -17.45 -9.80 2.35
CA TYR A 153 -17.90 -8.54 1.79
C TYR A 153 -18.21 -7.45 2.80
N GLY A 154 -17.40 -6.37 2.80
CA GLY A 154 -17.67 -5.14 3.55
C GLY A 154 -19.15 -5.00 3.81
N THR A 155 -19.54 -5.23 5.06
CA THR A 155 -20.91 -5.17 5.51
C THR A 155 -21.33 -3.74 5.24
N GLY A 156 -22.00 -3.53 4.09
CA GLY A 156 -23.05 -2.54 4.07
C GLY A 156 -23.88 -2.84 5.31
N ILE A 157 -24.06 -1.82 6.14
CA ILE A 157 -24.85 -1.85 7.38
C ILE A 157 -25.95 -2.88 7.20
N ASP A 158 -25.93 -3.93 8.02
CA ASP A 158 -27.00 -4.90 7.99
C ASP A 158 -28.30 -4.12 8.24
N TRP A 159 -29.22 -4.16 7.29
CA TRP A 159 -30.46 -3.39 7.38
C TRP A 159 -31.29 -3.81 8.62
N ASN A 160 -31.02 -5.01 9.17
CA ASN A 160 -31.57 -5.48 10.44
C ASN A 160 -30.90 -4.90 11.69
N GLU A 161 -29.71 -4.30 11.58
CA GLU A 161 -28.99 -3.72 12.72
C GLU A 161 -29.70 -2.47 13.27
N SER A 162 -30.50 -1.80 12.44
CA SER A 162 -31.30 -0.62 12.82
C SER A 162 -32.77 -0.92 13.15
N HIS A 163 -33.22 -2.17 13.13
CA HIS A 163 -34.62 -2.52 13.40
C HIS A 163 -34.72 -3.59 14.49
N THR A 164 -35.35 -3.25 15.61
CA THR A 164 -35.73 -4.23 16.63
C THR A 164 -36.73 -5.21 16.02
N SER A 165 -36.35 -6.48 15.93
CA SER A 165 -37.28 -7.54 15.50
C SER A 165 -38.44 -7.63 16.48
N THR A 166 -39.62 -7.15 16.07
CA THR A 166 -40.86 -7.35 16.82
C THR A 166 -41.47 -8.68 16.39
N PRO A 167 -41.70 -9.63 17.32
CA PRO A 167 -42.40 -10.86 17.01
C PRO A 167 -43.79 -10.53 16.44
N TRP A 168 -44.12 -11.13 15.31
CA TRP A 168 -45.45 -11.01 14.74
C TRP A 168 -46.47 -11.62 15.71
N ARG A 169 -47.40 -10.82 16.23
CA ARG A 169 -48.52 -11.31 17.02
C ARG A 169 -49.66 -11.60 16.06
N ASN A 170 -50.03 -12.87 15.93
CA ASN A 170 -51.29 -13.26 15.35
C ASN A 170 -52.41 -12.74 16.26
N THR A 171 -53.27 -11.87 15.75
CA THR A 171 -54.54 -11.54 16.40
C THR A 171 -55.64 -12.17 15.57
N ASP A 172 -55.91 -13.44 15.90
CA ASP A 172 -57.20 -14.10 15.71
C ASP A 172 -57.67 -14.57 17.10
#